data_AF-A0A530K155-F1
#
_entry.id   AF-A0A530K155-F1
#
_cell.length_a   1.000
_cell.length_b   1.000
_cell.length_c   1.000
_cell.angle_alpha   90.00
_cell.angle_beta   90.00
_cell.angle_gamma   90.00
#
_symmetry.space_group_name_H-M   'P 1'
#
loop_
_entity.id
_entity.type
_entity.pdbx_description
1 polymer ?
#
loop_
_entity_poly.entity_id
_entity_poly.type
_entity_poly.pdbx_seq_one_letter_code
_entity_poly.pdbx_strand_id
1 'polypeptide(L)'
;MNWSISFEPLISWPLLVLALVPLALLALVGLWFRQRGSVFRFVALLALAAALFNPVFLNEEREPLKSVVALIVDRSQSQDIGDRTKQTDEALAGLQQRLARFKQFDVRVVEAGKSEAAEERTETRLFGALEGAFRDVPPSRIGGAVMITDGEVHD
;
A
#
# COMPACT_ATOMS: atom_id res chain seq x y z
N MET A 1 6.68 -1.58 11.72
CA MET A 1 7.57 -0.55 12.30
C MET A 1 8.56 -0.18 11.23
N ASN A 2 8.30 0.89 10.48
CA ASN A 2 9.18 1.36 9.42
C ASN A 2 9.96 2.55 9.99
N TRP A 3 11.20 2.28 10.41
CA TRP A 3 12.12 3.31 10.88
C TRP A 3 12.98 3.77 9.70
N SER A 4 13.09 5.07 9.48
CA SER A 4 14.05 5.65 8.55
C SER A 4 14.89 6.73 9.23
N ILE A 5 16.13 6.85 8.77
CA ILE A 5 17.04 7.93 9.17
C ILE A 5 17.28 8.78 7.94
N SER A 6 16.88 10.03 8.01
CA SER A 6 17.10 11.03 6.96
C SER A 6 18.13 12.05 7.44
N PHE A 7 18.97 12.54 6.53
CA PHE A 7 19.90 13.63 6.82
C PHE A 7 19.40 14.88 6.13
N GLU A 8 19.08 15.91 6.89
CA GLU A 8 18.56 17.19 6.39
C GLU A 8 19.51 18.33 6.77
N PRO A 9 20.67 18.48 6.10
CA PRO A 9 21.66 19.46 6.47
C PRO A 9 21.10 20.89 6.54
N LEU A 10 21.50 21.63 7.58
CA LEU A 10 21.08 23.02 7.78
C LEU A 10 21.60 23.98 6.69
N ILE A 11 22.64 23.56 5.97
CA ILE A 11 23.27 24.29 4.87
C ILE A 11 23.47 23.36 3.67
N SER A 12 23.72 23.92 2.50
CA SER A 12 23.92 23.11 1.29
C SER A 12 25.11 22.14 1.44
N TRP A 13 24.97 20.95 0.84
CA TRP A 13 25.98 19.90 0.86
C TRP A 13 27.39 20.36 0.49
N PRO A 14 27.60 21.17 -0.57
CA PRO A 14 28.93 21.67 -0.90
C PRO A 14 29.54 22.55 0.18
N LEU A 15 28.73 23.43 0.81
CA LEU A 15 29.21 24.30 1.89
C LEU A 15 29.55 23.51 3.15
N LEU A 16 28.76 22.49 3.46
CA LEU A 16 29.02 21.58 4.59
C LEU A 16 30.35 20.85 4.40
N VAL A 17 30.59 20.28 3.22
CA VAL A 17 31.85 19.60 2.89
C VAL A 17 33.02 20.58 2.93
N LEU A 18 32.86 21.76 2.33
CA LEU A 18 33.90 22.79 2.30
C LEU A 18 34.29 23.25 3.71
N ALA A 19 33.34 23.35 4.64
CA ALA A 19 33.61 23.72 6.02
C ALA A 19 34.20 22.54 6.83
N LEU A 20 33.54 21.37 6.82
CA LEU A 20 33.89 20.28 7.73
C LEU A 20 35.16 19.53 7.34
N VAL A 21 35.48 19.39 6.05
CA VAL A 21 36.64 18.59 5.61
C VAL A 21 37.97 19.18 6.10
N PRO A 22 38.29 20.47 5.89
CA PRO A 22 39.52 21.06 6.40
C PRO A 22 39.63 21.00 7.93
N LEU A 23 38.51 21.28 8.62
CA LEU A 23 38.42 21.19 10.09
C LEU A 23 38.70 19.77 10.59
N ALA A 24 38.14 18.76 9.93
CA ALA A 24 38.37 17.35 10.25
C ALA A 24 39.83 16.95 10.06
N LEU A 25 40.47 17.37 8.96
CA LEU A 25 41.88 17.12 8.71
C LEU A 25 42.76 17.74 9.82
N LEU A 26 42.52 18.99 10.20
CA LEU A 26 43.26 19.64 11.29
C LEU A 26 43.05 18.94 12.64
N ALA A 27 41.82 18.53 12.94
CA ALA A 27 41.51 17.80 14.17
C ALA A 27 42.22 16.44 14.22
N LEU A 28 42.25 15.71 13.11
CA LEU A 28 42.96 14.43 12.98
C LEU A 28 44.48 14.59 13.14
N VAL A 29 45.07 15.61 12.51
CA VAL A 29 46.49 15.94 12.68
C VAL A 29 46.81 16.27 14.14
N GLY A 30 45.98 17.08 14.80
CA GLY A 30 46.14 17.41 16.22
C GLY A 30 46.02 16.19 17.14
N LEU A 31 45.16 15.23 16.78
CA LEU A 31 45.01 13.96 17.48
C LEU A 31 46.25 13.07 17.28
N TRP A 32 46.76 12.98 16.05
CA TRP A 32 47.97 12.23 15.69
C TRP A 32 49.20 12.72 16.44
N PHE A 33 49.42 14.03 16.47
CA PHE A 33 50.52 14.65 17.22
C PHE A 33 50.24 14.80 18.73
N ARG A 34 49.11 14.27 19.22
CA ARG A 34 48.70 14.27 20.64
C ARG A 34 48.78 15.66 21.30
N GLN A 35 48.40 16.70 20.56
CA GLN A 35 48.41 18.06 21.08
C GLN A 35 47.47 18.20 22.28
N ARG A 36 47.84 19.04 23.25
CA ARG A 36 47.01 19.28 24.44
C ARG A 36 45.63 19.79 24.01
N GLY A 37 44.59 19.09 24.45
CA GLY A 37 43.19 19.40 24.12
C GLY A 37 42.72 18.94 22.74
N SER A 38 43.50 18.14 21.99
CA SER A 38 43.07 17.62 20.67
C SER A 38 41.83 16.74 20.75
N VAL A 39 41.70 15.92 21.79
CA VAL A 39 40.51 15.09 22.03
C VAL A 39 39.25 15.94 22.20
N PHE A 40 39.31 17.00 23.03
CA PHE A 40 38.18 17.90 23.23
C PHE A 40 37.79 18.64 21.94
N ARG A 41 38.77 19.09 21.15
CA ARG A 41 38.51 19.72 19.84
C ARG A 41 37.87 18.76 18.85
N PHE A 42 38.33 17.51 18.82
CA PHE A 42 37.75 16.48 17.96
C PHE A 42 36.31 16.16 18.35
N VAL A 43 36.03 15.97 19.64
CA VAL A 43 34.66 15.74 20.14
C VAL A 43 33.76 16.94 19.85
N ALA A 44 34.25 18.17 20.04
CA ALA A 44 33.49 19.38 19.70
C ALA A 44 33.18 19.46 18.20
N LEU A 45 34.13 19.11 17.34
CA LEU A 45 33.90 19.04 15.89
C LEU A 45 32.88 17.97 15.53
N LEU A 46 32.92 16.79 16.16
CA LEU A 46 31.91 15.75 15.94
C LEU A 46 30.52 16.22 16.36
N ALA A 47 30.40 16.91 17.50
CA ALA A 47 29.13 17.47 17.94
C ALA A 47 28.60 18.54 16.96
N LEU A 48 29.48 19.43 16.49
CA LEU A 48 29.15 20.43 15.46
C LEU A 48 28.72 19.76 14.14
N ALA A 49 29.46 18.76 13.69
CA ALA A 49 29.13 18.02 12.48
C ALA A 49 27.76 17.35 12.61
N ALA A 50 27.50 16.64 13.71
CA ALA A 50 26.20 16.01 13.97
C ALA A 50 25.05 17.03 13.96
N ALA A 51 25.25 18.20 14.56
CA ALA A 51 24.26 19.29 14.53
C ALA A 51 24.02 19.83 13.11
N LEU A 52 25.08 19.97 12.29
CA LEU A 52 24.96 20.47 10.91
C LEU A 52 24.36 19.45 9.95
N PHE A 53 24.68 18.17 10.12
CA PHE A 53 24.09 17.07 9.34
C PHE A 53 22.61 16.85 9.67
N ASN A 54 22.19 17.22 10.89
CA ASN A 54 20.81 17.17 11.37
C ASN A 54 20.12 15.83 11.04
N PRO A 55 20.55 14.72 11.68
CA PRO A 55 19.94 13.41 11.48
C PRO A 55 18.54 13.38 12.10
N VAL A 56 17.54 13.09 11.26
CA VAL A 56 16.14 13.00 11.66
C VAL A 56 15.74 11.53 11.73
N PHE A 57 15.30 11.09 12.91
CA PHE A 57 14.69 9.78 13.10
C PHE A 57 13.21 9.86 12.80
N LEU A 58 12.78 9.22 11.72
CA LEU A 58 11.38 9.16 11.34
C LEU A 58 10.80 7.79 11.71
N ASN A 59 9.75 7.79 12.53
CA ASN A 59 8.91 6.63 12.74
C ASN A 59 7.65 6.81 11.89
N GLU A 60 7.56 6.05 10.79
CA GLU A 60 6.41 6.17 9.90
C GLU A 60 5.33 5.16 10.31
N GLU A 61 4.29 5.65 11.00
CA GLU A 61 3.09 4.88 11.30
C GLU A 61 2.14 4.94 10.10
N ARG A 62 2.18 3.91 9.25
CA ARG A 62 1.23 3.72 8.15
C ARG A 62 0.21 2.67 8.54
N GLU A 63 -1.07 3.06 8.62
CA GLU A 63 -2.16 2.10 8.57
C GLU A 63 -2.52 1.82 7.11
N PRO A 64 -2.20 0.64 6.56
CA PRO A 64 -2.60 0.31 5.20
C PRO A 64 -4.12 0.17 5.15
N LEU A 65 -4.76 1.03 4.34
CA LEU A 65 -6.19 0.93 4.05
C LEU A 65 -6.47 -0.41 3.36
N LYS A 66 -7.52 -1.12 3.81
CA LYS A 66 -7.91 -2.39 3.16
C LYS A 66 -8.32 -2.16 1.72
N SER A 67 -7.78 -2.97 0.82
CA SER A 67 -8.19 -2.99 -0.59
C SER A 67 -9.51 -3.74 -0.74
N VAL A 68 -10.43 -3.21 -1.53
CA VAL A 68 -11.73 -3.83 -1.79
C VAL A 68 -11.61 -4.78 -2.97
N VAL A 69 -12.10 -6.01 -2.80
CA VAL A 69 -12.19 -7.01 -3.87
C VAL A 69 -13.67 -7.34 -4.08
N ALA A 70 -14.18 -7.12 -5.29
CA ALA A 70 -15.55 -7.46 -5.63
C ALA A 70 -15.62 -8.91 -6.16
N LEU A 71 -16.49 -9.72 -5.57
CA LEU A 71 -16.89 -11.02 -6.09
C LEU A 71 -18.29 -10.88 -6.70
N ILE A 72 -18.39 -10.96 -8.02
CA ILE A 72 -19.65 -10.83 -8.74
C ILE A 72 -20.10 -12.21 -9.16
N VAL A 73 -21.30 -12.59 -8.72
CA VAL A 73 -21.87 -13.91 -8.98
C VAL A 73 -23.01 -13.75 -9.95
N ASP A 74 -22.88 -14.35 -11.12
CA ASP A 74 -23.95 -14.44 -12.09
C ASP A 74 -25.03 -15.40 -11.58
N ARG A 75 -26.27 -14.91 -11.50
CA ARG A 75 -27.48 -15.65 -11.12
C ARG A 75 -28.55 -15.57 -12.20
N SER A 76 -28.15 -15.36 -13.45
CA SER A 76 -29.04 -15.41 -14.61
C SER A 76 -29.64 -16.81 -14.82
N GLN A 77 -30.72 -16.90 -15.60
CA GLN A 77 -31.42 -18.17 -15.86
C GLN A 77 -30.52 -19.24 -16.51
N SER A 78 -29.44 -18.86 -17.20
CA SER A 78 -28.46 -19.81 -17.76
C SER A 78 -27.64 -20.54 -16.69
N GLN A 79 -27.61 -20.01 -15.46
CA GLN A 79 -26.94 -20.63 -14.31
C GLN A 79 -27.82 -21.66 -13.59
N ASP A 80 -29.12 -21.72 -13.87
CA ASP A 80 -30.05 -22.70 -13.28
C ASP A 80 -30.04 -24.05 -14.02
N ILE A 81 -29.24 -24.16 -15.09
CA ILE A 81 -29.17 -25.37 -15.92
C ILE A 81 -28.21 -26.39 -15.28
N GLY A 82 -28.76 -27.54 -14.90
CA GLY A 82 -27.98 -28.68 -14.38
C GLY A 82 -27.36 -28.39 -13.00
N ASP A 83 -26.08 -28.69 -12.83
CA ASP A 83 -25.34 -28.46 -11.57
C ASP A 83 -24.60 -27.10 -11.53
N ARG A 84 -24.86 -26.19 -12.48
CA ARG A 84 -24.15 -24.90 -12.59
C ARG A 84 -24.28 -24.04 -11.35
N THR A 85 -25.49 -23.89 -10.78
CA THR A 85 -25.70 -23.15 -9.53
C THR A 85 -24.81 -23.66 -8.41
N LYS A 86 -24.71 -25.00 -8.25
CA LYS A 86 -23.87 -25.62 -7.22
C LYS A 86 -22.40 -25.37 -7.46
N GLN A 87 -21.93 -25.49 -8.71
CA GLN A 87 -20.54 -25.20 -9.07
C GLN A 87 -20.18 -23.73 -8.78
N THR A 88 -21.09 -22.81 -9.10
CA THR A 88 -20.95 -21.37 -8.83
C THR A 88 -20.92 -21.08 -7.32
N ASP A 89 -21.76 -21.74 -6.52
CA ASP A 89 -21.75 -21.62 -5.06
C ASP A 89 -20.47 -22.19 -4.44
N GLU A 90 -20.00 -23.34 -4.91
CA GLU A 90 -18.74 -23.94 -4.48
C GLU A 90 -17.53 -23.05 -4.82
N ALA A 91 -17.53 -22.46 -6.02
CA ALA A 91 -16.51 -21.52 -6.45
C ALA A 91 -16.51 -20.24 -5.58
N LEU A 92 -17.68 -19.68 -5.30
CA LEU A 92 -17.85 -18.52 -4.42
C LEU A 92 -17.32 -18.82 -3.02
N ALA A 93 -17.72 -19.96 -2.43
CA ALA A 93 -17.27 -20.37 -1.10
C ALA A 93 -15.74 -20.57 -1.06
N GLY A 94 -15.18 -21.21 -2.10
CA GLY A 94 -13.74 -21.39 -2.24
C GLY A 94 -12.96 -20.08 -2.32
N LEU A 95 -13.47 -19.10 -3.08
CA LEU A 95 -12.89 -17.76 -3.19
C LEU A 95 -12.97 -16.98 -1.88
N GLN A 96 -14.13 -16.98 -1.22
CA GLN A 96 -14.29 -16.34 0.09
C GLN A 96 -13.32 -16.93 1.12
N GLN A 97 -13.18 -18.26 1.17
CA GLN A 97 -12.27 -18.91 2.12
C GLN A 97 -10.79 -18.57 1.85
N ARG A 98 -10.40 -18.45 0.58
CA ARG A 98 -9.03 -18.05 0.21
C ARG A 98 -8.77 -16.58 0.53
N LEU A 99 -9.71 -15.69 0.20
CA LEU A 99 -9.58 -14.26 0.45
C LEU A 99 -9.66 -13.90 1.94
N ALA A 100 -10.45 -14.63 2.74
CA ALA A 100 -10.56 -14.44 4.19
C ALA A 100 -9.23 -14.65 4.94
N ARG A 101 -8.26 -15.36 4.33
CA ARG A 101 -6.90 -15.52 4.90
C ARG A 101 -6.10 -14.23 4.87
N PHE A 102 -6.50 -13.26 4.05
CA PHE A 102 -5.81 -12.00 3.83
C PHE A 102 -6.57 -10.85 4.49
N LYS A 103 -6.10 -10.40 5.66
CA LYS A 103 -6.72 -9.29 6.42
C LYS A 103 -6.67 -7.93 5.71
N GLN A 104 -5.84 -7.80 4.67
CA GLN A 104 -5.71 -6.60 3.85
C GLN A 104 -6.87 -6.41 2.85
N PHE A 105 -7.71 -7.43 2.65
CA PHE A 105 -8.84 -7.36 1.71
C PHE A 105 -10.17 -7.17 2.42
N ASP A 106 -11.00 -6.32 1.84
CA ASP A 106 -12.42 -6.18 2.15
C ASP A 106 -13.20 -6.78 0.99
N VAL A 107 -13.80 -7.95 1.21
CA VAL A 107 -14.43 -8.74 0.15
C VAL A 107 -15.91 -8.40 0.08
N ARG A 108 -16.36 -7.86 -1.05
CA ARG A 108 -17.76 -7.54 -1.30
C ARG A 108 -18.34 -8.53 -2.29
N VAL A 109 -19.42 -9.19 -1.90
CA VAL A 109 -20.12 -10.15 -2.77
C VAL A 109 -21.36 -9.47 -3.33
N VAL A 110 -21.53 -9.50 -4.65
CA VAL A 110 -22.71 -8.96 -5.33
C VAL A 110 -23.26 -10.03 -6.26
N GLU A 111 -24.54 -10.37 -6.11
CA GLU A 111 -25.23 -11.24 -7.04
C GLU A 111 -25.85 -10.40 -8.17
N ALA A 112 -25.56 -10.75 -9.42
CA ALA A 112 -26.11 -10.11 -10.61
C ALA A 112 -27.13 -11.05 -11.27
N GLY A 113 -28.15 -10.51 -11.94
CA GLY A 113 -29.15 -11.31 -12.67
C GLY A 113 -30.43 -11.67 -11.89
N LYS A 114 -30.49 -11.41 -10.58
CA LYS A 114 -31.74 -11.41 -9.79
C LYS A 114 -32.23 -9.97 -9.59
N SER A 115 -33.10 -9.49 -10.47
CA SER A 115 -33.74 -8.19 -10.26
C SER A 115 -34.82 -8.30 -9.17
N GLU A 116 -34.61 -7.71 -7.99
CA GLU A 116 -35.69 -7.51 -6.99
C GLU A 116 -36.65 -6.37 -7.40
N ALA A 117 -36.25 -5.52 -8.35
CA ALA A 117 -37.11 -4.52 -8.94
C ALA A 117 -37.72 -5.07 -10.23
N ALA A 118 -39.02 -5.35 -10.17
CA ALA A 118 -39.86 -5.66 -11.31
C ALA A 118 -39.85 -4.48 -12.30
N GLU A 119 -38.99 -4.53 -13.31
CA GLU A 119 -39.18 -3.91 -14.62
C GLU A 119 -38.03 -4.30 -15.57
N GLU A 120 -38.38 -5.14 -16.55
CA GLU A 120 -37.80 -5.23 -17.89
C GLU A 120 -36.26 -5.22 -18.06
N ARG A 121 -35.65 -6.41 -17.91
CA ARG A 121 -34.87 -7.13 -18.95
C ARG A 121 -33.92 -8.15 -18.31
N THR A 122 -34.07 -9.41 -18.74
CA THR A 122 -33.23 -10.56 -18.39
C THR A 122 -31.88 -10.46 -19.09
N GLU A 123 -31.03 -9.51 -18.67
CA GLU A 123 -29.67 -9.32 -19.19
C GLU A 123 -28.66 -9.52 -18.06
N THR A 124 -27.57 -10.24 -18.34
CA THR A 124 -26.44 -10.49 -17.43
C THR A 124 -25.59 -9.21 -17.29
N ARG A 125 -26.08 -8.23 -16.53
CA ARG A 125 -25.40 -6.93 -16.29
C ARG A 125 -24.33 -7.03 -15.21
N LEU A 126 -23.21 -7.67 -15.54
CA LEU A 126 -22.09 -7.87 -14.61
C LEU A 126 -21.27 -6.59 -14.41
N PHE A 127 -21.12 -5.74 -15.43
CA PHE A 127 -20.43 -4.45 -15.30
C PHE A 127 -21.26 -3.43 -14.53
N GLY A 128 -22.59 -3.44 -14.67
CA GLY A 128 -23.48 -2.63 -13.83
C GLY A 128 -23.40 -3.00 -12.34
N ALA A 129 -23.37 -4.31 -12.02
CA ALA A 129 -23.18 -4.79 -10.66
C ALA A 129 -21.78 -4.43 -10.11
N LEU A 130 -20.74 -4.47 -10.96
CA LEU A 130 -19.38 -4.04 -10.63
C LEU A 130 -19.31 -2.54 -10.27
N GLU A 131 -19.92 -1.70 -11.10
CA GLU A 131 -19.95 -0.25 -10.88
C GLU A 131 -20.70 0.08 -9.57
N GLY A 132 -21.80 -0.61 -9.31
CA GLY A 132 -22.51 -0.54 -8.02
C GLY A 132 -21.62 -0.94 -6.84
N ALA A 133 -20.84 -2.02 -6.98
CA ALA A 133 -19.96 -2.52 -5.91
C ALA A 133 -18.82 -1.55 -5.55
N PHE A 134 -18.39 -0.71 -6.49
CA PHE A 134 -17.30 0.26 -6.33
C PHE A 134 -17.75 1.72 -6.19
N ARG A 135 -19.06 2.01 -6.21
CA ARG A 135 -19.60 3.38 -6.18
C ARG A 135 -19.13 4.22 -4.98
N ASP A 136 -18.88 3.58 -3.84
CA ASP A 136 -18.39 4.18 -2.60
C ASP A 136 -16.91 3.86 -2.30
N VAL A 137 -16.19 3.27 -3.27
CA VAL A 137 -14.80 2.85 -3.12
C VAL A 137 -13.87 3.80 -3.86
N PRO A 138 -12.92 4.47 -3.18
CA PRO A 138 -11.90 5.27 -3.84
C PRO A 138 -11.05 4.42 -4.81
N PRO A 139 -10.65 4.94 -5.98
CA PRO A 139 -9.86 4.19 -6.96
C PRO A 139 -8.56 3.59 -6.39
N SER A 140 -7.92 4.28 -5.44
CA SER A 140 -6.70 3.81 -4.76
C SER A 140 -6.91 2.58 -3.86
N ARG A 141 -8.15 2.23 -3.55
CA ARG A 141 -8.52 1.06 -2.73
C ARG A 141 -9.03 -0.12 -3.55
N ILE A 142 -9.21 0.01 -4.87
CA ILE A 142 -9.69 -1.09 -5.70
C ILE A 142 -8.57 -2.13 -5.84
N GLY A 143 -8.77 -3.32 -5.28
CA GLY A 143 -7.83 -4.44 -5.36
C GLY A 143 -8.06 -5.35 -6.57
N GLY A 144 -9.28 -5.34 -7.12
CA GLY A 144 -9.68 -6.11 -8.29
C GLY A 144 -11.11 -6.62 -8.21
N ALA A 145 -11.55 -7.29 -9.26
CA ALA A 145 -12.85 -7.95 -9.32
C ALA A 145 -12.71 -9.36 -9.87
N VAL A 146 -13.51 -10.28 -9.34
CA VAL A 146 -13.62 -11.66 -9.83
C VAL A 146 -15.09 -11.89 -10.18
N MET A 147 -15.35 -12.22 -11.43
CA MET A 147 -16.68 -12.55 -11.93
C MET A 147 -16.80 -14.07 -12.07
N ILE A 148 -17.87 -14.64 -11.52
CA ILE A 148 -18.22 -16.06 -11.66
C ILE A 148 -19.42 -16.12 -12.60
N THR A 149 -19.17 -16.54 -13.84
CA THR A 149 -20.16 -16.63 -14.92
C THR A 149 -19.83 -17.82 -15.82
N ASP A 150 -20.78 -18.26 -16.66
CA ASP A 150 -20.59 -19.30 -17.68
C ASP A 150 -19.95 -18.76 -18.97
N GLY A 151 -19.66 -17.45 -19.03
CA GLY A 151 -18.86 -16.83 -20.08
C GLY A 151 -19.65 -15.99 -21.08
N GLU A 152 -20.97 -15.90 -20.94
CA GLU A 152 -21.81 -15.03 -21.75
C GLU A 152 -22.21 -13.76 -20.98
N VAL A 153 -21.47 -12.69 -21.23
CA VAL A 153 -21.80 -11.37 -20.70
C VAL A 153 -22.65 -10.62 -21.72
N HIS A 154 -23.85 -10.22 -21.30
CA HIS A 154 -24.78 -9.43 -22.09
C HIS A 154 -24.82 -8.02 -21.47
N ASP A 155 -23.74 -7.25 -21.67
CA ASP A 155 -23.64 -5.83 -21.28
C ASP A 155 -23.60 -4.93 -22.52
#